data_AF-A0A937I7M9-F1
#
_entry.id   AF-A0A937I7M9-F1
#
_cell.length_a   1.000
_cell.length_b   1.000
_cell.length_c   1.000
_cell.angle_alpha   90.00
_cell.angle_beta   90.00
_cell.angle_gamma   90.00
#
_symmetry.space_group_name_H-M   'P 1'
#
loop_
_entity.id
_entity.type
_entity.pdbx_description
1 polymer ?
#
loop_
_entity_poly.entity_id
_entity_poly.type
_entity_poly.pdbx_seq_one_letter_code
_entity_poly.pdbx_strand_id
1 'polypeptide(L)' 'MSDEKKVNFDYKDADSLKPYISENGKILSTRYTRLNTKQQRKLNTAIKRARVLGIIPFTDKHKIENS' A
#
# COMPACT_ATOMS: atom_id res chain seq x y z
N MET A 1 26.43 -1.69 10.88
CA MET A 1 25.03 -2.15 11.07
C MET A 1 24.18 -1.34 10.10
N SER A 2 23.72 -1.99 9.04
CA SER A 2 23.22 -1.40 7.79
C SER A 2 22.10 -0.40 8.01
N ASP A 3 22.14 0.73 7.29
CA ASP A 3 21.13 1.77 7.28
C ASP A 3 19.72 1.17 7.13
N GLU A 4 18.97 1.13 8.24
CA GLU A 4 17.52 0.92 8.20
C GLU A 4 16.95 2.11 7.45
N LYS A 5 16.80 1.98 6.13
CA LYS A 5 16.04 2.93 5.31
C LYS A 5 14.67 3.01 5.98
N LYS A 6 14.42 4.11 6.68
CA LYS A 6 13.26 4.30 7.55
C LYS A 6 12.06 4.55 6.65
N VAL A 7 11.56 3.48 6.01
CA VAL A 7 10.41 3.57 5.11
C VAL A 7 9.19 3.90 5.96
N ASN A 8 8.77 5.16 5.87
CA ASN A 8 7.57 5.64 6.52
C ASN A 8 6.42 5.54 5.51
N PHE A 9 5.43 4.71 5.80
CA PHE A 9 4.26 4.56 4.96
C PHE A 9 3.18 5.54 5.44
N ASP A 10 3.03 6.66 4.74
CA ASP A 10 1.92 7.58 4.96
C ASP A 10 0.73 7.18 4.07
N TYR A 11 -0.48 7.28 4.61
CA TYR A 11 -1.70 6.98 3.88
C TYR A 11 -2.07 8.07 2.86
N LYS A 12 -1.49 9.27 3.00
CA LYS A 12 -1.69 10.40 2.08
C LYS A 12 -0.90 10.26 0.79
N ASP A 13 0.20 9.52 0.83
CA ASP A 13 1.08 9.34 -0.32
C ASP A 13 0.71 8.06 -1.07
N ALA A 14 -0.20 8.19 -2.05
CA ALA A 14 -0.65 7.08 -2.87
C ALA A 14 0.50 6.43 -3.66
N ASP A 15 1.48 7.22 -4.10
CA ASP A 15 2.56 6.74 -4.97
C ASP A 15 3.54 5.85 -4.20
N SER A 16 3.75 6.15 -2.91
CA SER A 16 4.50 5.25 -2.02
C SER A 16 3.79 3.92 -1.75
N LEU A 17 2.46 3.88 -1.85
CA LEU A 17 1.63 2.72 -1.50
C LEU A 17 1.27 1.84 -2.71
N LYS A 18 1.19 2.42 -3.91
CA LYS A 18 0.88 1.72 -5.18
C LYS A 18 1.76 0.49 -5.45
N PRO A 19 3.09 0.48 -5.20
CA PRO A 19 3.92 -0.70 -5.43
C PRO A 19 3.56 -1.90 -4.56
N TYR A 20 2.82 -1.67 -3.48
CA TYR A 20 2.48 -2.69 -2.49
C TYR A 20 1.04 -3.22 -2.63
N ILE A 21 0.33 -2.81 -3.69
CA ILE A 21 -0.99 -3.33 -4.05
C ILE A 21 -0.92 -4.02 -5.40
N SER A 22 -1.71 -5.07 -5.56
CA SER A 22 -1.92 -5.71 -6.86
C SER A 22 -2.79 -4.84 -7.76
N GLU A 23 -2.83 -5.16 -9.05
CA GLU A 23 -3.73 -4.52 -10.02
C GLU A 23 -5.22 -4.64 -9.61
N ASN A 24 -5.59 -5.76 -8.98
CA ASN A 24 -6.94 -6.00 -8.46
C ASN A 24 -7.24 -5.24 -7.17
N GLY A 25 -6.33 -4.38 -6.71
CA GLY A 25 -6.46 -3.63 -5.47
C GLY A 25 -6.19 -4.43 -4.19
N LYS A 26 -5.68 -5.67 -4.23
CA LYS A 26 -5.32 -6.46 -3.02
C LYS A 26 -3.97 -6.02 -2.46
N ILE A 27 -3.75 -6.14 -1.15
CA ILE A 27 -2.44 -5.84 -0.55
C ILE A 27 -1.50 -7.02 -0.81
N LEU A 28 -0.27 -6.73 -1.26
CA LEU A 28 0.75 -7.75 -1.48
C LEU A 28 1.24 -8.34 -0.14
N SER A 29 1.54 -9.63 -0.13
CA SER A 29 2.06 -10.31 1.06
C SER A 29 3.54 -10.00 1.31
N THR A 30 4.00 -10.25 2.53
CA THR A 30 5.40 -10.03 2.95
C THR A 30 6.44 -10.69 2.05
N ARG A 31 6.09 -11.82 1.42
CA ARG A 31 6.99 -12.52 0.48
C ARG A 31 7.29 -11.69 -0.77
N TYR A 32 6.33 -10.89 -1.22
CA TYR A 32 6.48 -10.03 -2.40
C TYR A 32 7.04 -8.66 -2.03
N THR A 33 6.56 -8.07 -0.93
CA THR A 33 7.00 -6.74 -0.48
C THR A 33 8.43 -6.74 0.09
N ARG A 34 8.92 -7.91 0.54
CA ARG A 34 10.22 -8.10 1.22
C ARG A 34 10.45 -7.17 2.42
N LEU A 35 9.35 -6.71 3.03
CA LEU A 35 9.36 -5.87 4.22
C LEU A 35 9.42 -6.71 5.50
N ASN A 36 10.03 -6.14 6.55
CA ASN A 36 9.97 -6.74 7.87
C ASN A 36 8.53 -6.74 8.41
N THR A 37 8.20 -7.66 9.32
CA THR A 37 6.84 -7.78 9.90
C THR A 37 6.33 -6.46 10.49
N LYS A 38 7.21 -5.66 11.12
CA LYS A 38 6.86 -4.34 11.67
C LYS A 38 6.51 -3.33 10.58
N GLN A 39 7.25 -3.33 9.47
CA GLN A 39 7.00 -2.47 8.31
C GLN A 39 5.71 -2.88 7.59
N GLN A 40 5.48 -4.18 7.37
CA GLN A 40 4.24 -4.66 6.77
C GLN A 40 3.00 -4.28 7.58
N ARG A 41 3.05 -4.35 8.91
CA ARG A 41 1.94 -3.91 9.77
C ARG A 41 1.62 -2.42 9.57
N LYS A 42 2.65 -1.57 9.49
CA LYS A 42 2.50 -0.13 9.22
C LYS A 42 1.92 0.12 7.83
N LEU A 43 2.46 -0.54 6.81
CA LEU A 43 1.98 -0.49 5.44
C LEU A 43 0.50 -0.89 5.35
N ASN A 44 0.12 -2.00 5.97
CA ASN A 44 -1.27 -2.48 5.98
C ASN A 44 -2.21 -1.44 6.60
N THR A 45 -1.82 -0.80 7.70
CA THR A 45 -2.61 0.26 8.33
C THR A 45 -2.71 1.49 7.43
N ALA A 46 -1.60 1.90 6.79
CA ALA A 46 -1.58 3.03 5.87
C ALA A 46 -2.49 2.79 4.66
N ILE A 47 -2.40 1.63 4.00
CA ILE A 47 -3.26 1.27 2.86
C ILE A 47 -4.73 1.22 3.27
N LYS A 48 -5.05 0.65 4.44
CA LYS A 48 -6.44 0.62 4.94
C LYS A 48 -6.99 2.02 5.16
N ARG A 49 -6.20 2.93 5.73
CA ARG A 49 -6.60 4.35 5.91
C ARG A 49 -6.79 5.05 4.57
N ALA A 50 -5.85 4.86 3.64
CA ALA A 50 -5.92 5.44 2.30
C ALA A 50 -7.18 4.99 1.54
N ARG A 51 -7.59 3.73 1.70
CA ARG A 51 -8.80 3.18 1.11
C ARG A 51 -10.08 3.80 1.68
N VAL A 52 -10.16 3.99 2.99
CA VAL A 52 -11.32 4.65 3.62
C VAL A 52 -11.46 6.10 3.14
N LEU A 53 -10.33 6.76 2.86
CA LEU A 53 -10.31 8.13 2.33
C LEU A 53 -10.50 8.21 0.81
N GLY A 54 -10.63 7.08 0.11
CA GLY A 54 -10.80 7.06 -1.36
C GLY A 54 -9.52 7.34 -2.16
N ILE A 55 -8.35 7.37 -1.52
CA ILE A 55 -7.05 7.61 -2.20
C ILE A 55 -6.62 6.37 -3.01
N ILE A 56 -6.93 5.17 -2.51
CA ILE A 56 -6.60 3.89 -3.13
C ILE A 56 -7.88 3.05 -3.27
N PRO A 57 -8.12 2.39 -4.42
CA PRO A 57 -9.30 1.55 -4.59
C PRO A 57 -9.26 0.27 -3.75
N PHE A 58 -10.44 -0.22 -3.37
CA PHE A 58 -10.59 -1.53 -2.71
C PHE A 58 -10.49 -2.70 -3.70
N THR A 59 -10.93 -2.46 -4.94
CA THR A 59 -10.98 -3.45 -6.03
C THR A 59 -10.72 -2.75 -7.35
N ASP A 60 -10.24 -3.50 -8.34
CA ASP A 60 -10.17 -3.10 -9.76
C ASP A 60 -11.47 -2.47 -10.31
N LYS A 61 -12.65 -2.90 -9.85
CA LYS A 61 -13.95 -2.31 -10.25
C LYS A 61 -14.18 -0.88 -9.78
N HIS A 62 -13.37 -0.39 -8.84
CA HIS A 62 -13.43 1.02 -8.39
C HIS A 62 -12.59 1.94 -9.29
N LYS A 63 -12.00 1.41 -10.37
CA LYS A 63 -11.47 2.25 -11.44
C LYS A 63 -12.67 2.93 -12.10
N ILE A 64 -12.69 4.26 -12.05
CA ILE A 64 -13.56 5.04 -12.92
C ILE A 64 -13.13 4.64 -14.33
N GLU A 65 -14.02 4.01 -15.09
CA GLU A 65 -13.78 3.69 -16.49
C GLU A 65 -13.48 5.02 -17.21
N ASN A 66 -12.20 5.31 -17.43
CA ASN A 66 -11.81 6.41 -18.29
C ASN A 66 -12.07 5.92 -19.71
N SER A 67 -13.20 6.38 -20.26
CA SER A 67 -13.57 6.26 -21.67
C SER A 67 -12.52 6.90 -22.58
#